data_AF-A0A3D2C765-F1
#
_entry.id   AF-A0A3D2C765-F1
#
_cell.length_a   1.000
_cell.length_b   1.000
_cell.length_c   1.000
_cell.angle_alpha   90.00
_cell.angle_beta   90.00
_cell.angle_gamma   90.00
#
_symmetry.space_group_name_H-M   'P 1'
#
loop_
_entity.id
_entity.type
_entity.pdbx_description
1 polymer ?
#
loop_
_entity_poly.entity_id
_entity_poly.type
_entity_poly.pdbx_seq_one_letter_code
_entity_poly.pdbx_strand_id
1 'polypeptide(L)' 'MRSGALVNWLGLAVVCMTQGACGGDEGKASGATSLDADGDGFTEADGDCDDADPLVSPASEESCDGIDNNCD' A
#
# COMPACT_ATOMS: atom_id res chain seq x y z
N MET A 1 -19.02 -29.23 9.45
CA MET A 1 -17.80 -30.07 9.50
C MET A 1 -17.01 -29.81 8.22
N ARG A 2 -15.86 -29.13 8.29
CA ARG A 2 -14.96 -29.02 7.14
C ARG A 2 -13.67 -29.77 7.50
N SER A 3 -13.56 -30.95 6.90
CA SER A 3 -12.37 -31.81 6.95
C SER A 3 -11.15 -31.03 6.49
N GLY A 4 -10.05 -31.16 7.23
CA GLY A 4 -8.82 -30.43 7.01
C GLY A 4 -8.02 -30.88 5.79
N ALA A 5 -7.11 -30.00 5.38
CA ALA A 5 -5.94 -30.33 4.55
C ALA A 5 -4.78 -29.41 4.98
N LEU A 6 -4.05 -29.91 5.98
CA LEU A 6 -2.61 -29.81 6.24
C LEU A 6 -1.81 -28.73 5.45
N VAL A 7 -1.49 -27.63 6.13
CA VAL A 7 -0.44 -26.68 5.70
C VAL A 7 0.93 -27.29 5.97
N ASN A 8 1.60 -27.76 4.91
CA ASN A 8 2.96 -28.28 4.98
C ASN A 8 3.95 -27.10 5.05
N TRP A 9 4.66 -27.00 6.17
CA TRP A 9 5.67 -25.98 6.44
C TRP A 9 6.94 -26.25 5.63
N LEU A 10 7.00 -25.77 4.39
CA LEU A 10 8.27 -25.50 3.72
C LEU A 10 8.10 -24.49 2.58
N GLY A 11 8.53 -23.26 2.83
CA GLY A 11 9.23 -22.43 1.84
C GLY A 11 8.44 -21.78 0.71
N LEU A 12 8.56 -20.44 0.70
CA LEU A 12 8.48 -19.53 -0.45
C LEU A 12 7.09 -18.97 -0.82
N ALA A 13 6.97 -17.67 -0.55
CA ALA A 13 5.82 -16.81 -0.77
C ALA A 13 5.37 -16.78 -2.24
N VAL A 14 4.19 -17.33 -2.50
CA VAL A 14 3.35 -16.96 -3.65
C VAL A 14 1.96 -16.72 -3.11
N VAL A 15 1.69 -15.47 -2.71
CA VAL A 15 0.31 -15.00 -2.54
C VAL A 15 0.23 -13.61 -3.16
N CYS A 16 0.00 -13.58 -4.46
CA CYS A 16 -0.53 -12.43 -5.19
C CYS A 16 -1.87 -12.82 -5.85
N MET A 17 -2.74 -13.59 -5.18
CA MET A 17 -3.91 -14.18 -5.88
C MET A 17 -5.22 -14.38 -5.09
N THR A 18 -5.50 -13.76 -3.94
CA THR A 18 -6.79 -14.04 -3.28
C THR A 18 -7.62 -12.92 -2.66
N GLN A 19 -7.25 -11.64 -2.72
CA GLN A 19 -8.19 -10.61 -2.28
C GLN A 19 -8.42 -9.55 -3.36
N GLY A 20 -9.48 -9.79 -4.14
CA GLY A 20 -10.33 -8.68 -4.53
C GLY A 20 -11.11 -8.22 -3.30
N ALA A 21 -10.86 -6.99 -2.85
CA ALA A 21 -11.73 -6.27 -1.94
C ALA A 21 -11.61 -4.77 -2.24
N CYS A 22 -12.76 -4.16 -2.52
CA CYS A 22 -12.98 -2.76 -2.26
C CYS A 22 -12.89 -2.54 -0.74
N GLY A 23 -11.77 -2.01 -0.27
CA GLY A 23 -11.58 -1.50 1.09
C GLY A 23 -11.01 -2.49 2.12
N GLY A 24 -9.78 -2.17 2.56
CA GLY A 24 -9.27 -2.43 3.91
C GLY A 24 -8.41 -3.68 4.07
N ASP A 25 -7.08 -3.56 3.90
CA ASP A 25 -6.14 -4.67 4.02
C ASP A 25 -5.04 -4.40 5.06
N GLU A 26 -5.28 -4.92 6.27
CA GLU A 26 -4.36 -5.62 7.20
C GLU A 26 -2.84 -5.40 7.03
N GLY A 27 -2.38 -4.15 7.15
CA GLY A 27 -0.95 -3.83 7.10
C GLY A 27 -0.54 -2.41 7.49
N LYS A 28 -1.43 -1.58 8.07
CA LYS A 28 -1.03 -0.31 8.70
C LYS A 28 -0.04 -0.64 9.82
N ALA A 29 1.26 -0.57 9.53
CA ALA A 29 2.30 -0.52 10.54
C ALA A 29 1.86 0.57 11.53
N SER A 30 1.42 0.11 12.69
CA SER A 30 0.82 0.93 13.73
C SER A 30 1.91 1.83 14.29
N GLY A 31 2.01 3.02 13.71
CA GLY A 31 2.95 4.07 14.04
C GLY A 31 2.60 5.29 13.21
N ALA A 32 1.51 5.94 13.58
CA ALA A 32 1.11 7.24 13.04
C ALA A 32 2.19 8.27 13.36
N THR A 33 3.23 8.32 12.52
CA THR A 33 4.25 9.35 12.26
C THR A 33 5.31 8.68 11.38
N SER A 34 5.50 9.14 10.14
CA SER A 34 6.69 8.87 9.29
C SER A 34 6.96 7.41 8.86
N LEU A 35 6.01 6.72 8.26
CA LEU A 35 6.27 5.42 7.65
C LEU A 35 5.85 5.46 6.18
N ASP A 36 6.84 5.61 5.31
CA ASP A 36 6.74 5.63 3.85
C ASP A 36 6.22 4.26 3.38
N ALA A 37 4.92 4.18 3.09
CA ALA A 37 4.24 2.91 2.87
C ALA A 37 4.30 2.43 1.41
N ASP A 38 4.51 3.34 0.46
CA ASP A 38 4.68 3.02 -0.96
C ASP A 38 6.15 3.02 -1.43
N GLY A 39 7.06 3.54 -0.61
CA GLY A 39 8.50 3.54 -0.83
C GLY A 39 8.98 4.67 -1.73
N ASP A 40 8.21 5.74 -1.89
CA ASP A 40 8.55 6.88 -2.75
C ASP A 40 9.47 7.91 -2.08
N GLY A 41 9.68 7.77 -0.77
CA GLY A 41 10.53 8.60 0.07
C GLY A 41 9.83 9.77 0.75
N PHE A 42 8.51 9.91 0.56
CA PHE A 42 7.63 10.82 1.26
C PHE A 42 6.75 10.05 2.24
N THR A 43 6.15 10.79 3.17
CA THR A 43 5.21 10.23 4.14
C THR A 43 4.05 11.19 4.30
N GLU A 44 2.95 10.73 4.89
CA GLU A 44 1.82 11.61 5.26
C GLU A 44 2.28 12.84 6.09
N ALA A 45 3.40 12.73 6.82
CA ALA A 45 3.97 13.84 7.61
C ALA A 45 4.84 14.80 6.77
N ASP A 46 5.39 14.33 5.66
CA ASP A 46 6.22 15.11 4.73
C ASP A 46 5.39 15.77 3.62
N GLY A 47 4.07 15.55 3.61
CA GLY A 47 3.12 16.18 2.70
C GLY A 47 2.54 15.25 1.65
N ASP A 48 2.80 13.94 1.74
CA ASP A 48 2.18 12.96 0.86
C ASP A 48 0.67 12.85 1.11
N CYS A 49 -0.10 13.08 0.05
CA CYS A 49 -1.55 13.01 0.06
C CYS A 49 -2.10 11.60 -0.19
N ASP A 50 -1.29 10.67 -0.71
CA ASP A 50 -1.64 9.25 -0.89
C ASP A 50 -0.42 8.32 -0.71
N ASP A 51 -0.06 8.08 0.56
CA ASP A 51 1.01 7.17 1.05
C ASP A 51 0.76 5.67 0.74
N ALA A 52 -0.05 5.38 -0.28
CA ALA A 52 -0.27 4.06 -0.84
C ALA A 52 0.02 4.02 -2.36
N ASP A 53 0.29 5.14 -3.01
CA ASP A 53 0.61 5.25 -4.42
C ASP A 53 1.92 6.03 -4.65
N PRO A 54 3.01 5.34 -5.04
CA PRO A 54 4.32 5.98 -5.18
C PRO A 54 4.42 6.91 -6.40
N LEU A 55 3.32 7.11 -7.13
CA LEU A 55 3.18 8.10 -8.19
C LEU A 55 2.50 9.40 -7.72
N VAL A 56 2.05 9.45 -6.46
CA VAL A 56 1.38 10.59 -5.85
C VAL A 56 2.23 11.07 -4.69
N SER A 57 2.87 12.23 -4.84
CA SER A 57 3.64 12.84 -3.78
C SER A 57 4.06 14.27 -4.10
N PRO A 58 4.51 15.09 -3.13
CA PRO A 58 4.86 16.49 -3.36
C PRO A 58 5.94 16.74 -4.42
N ALA A 59 6.73 15.71 -4.75
CA ALA A 59 7.77 15.78 -5.77
C ALA A 59 7.36 15.18 -7.13
N SER A 60 6.17 14.57 -7.21
CA SER A 60 5.65 14.00 -8.44
C SER A 60 5.19 15.08 -9.42
N GLU A 61 5.19 14.75 -10.71
CA GLU A 61 4.75 15.66 -11.77
C GLU A 61 3.23 15.54 -11.97
N GLU A 62 2.55 16.69 -12.08
CA GLU A 62 1.12 16.73 -12.38
C GLU A 62 0.81 16.11 -13.74
N SER A 63 0.10 14.99 -13.69
CA SER A 63 -0.43 14.35 -14.87
C SER A 63 -1.78 14.96 -15.22
N CYS A 64 -2.06 15.17 -16.51
CA CYS A 64 -3.39 15.62 -16.95
C CYS A 64 -4.37 14.45 -17.07
N ASP A 65 -4.43 13.61 -16.05
CA ASP A 65 -5.37 12.48 -15.90
C ASP A 65 -6.57 12.85 -15.01
N GLY A 66 -6.51 14.00 -14.34
CA GLY A 66 -7.55 14.51 -13.45
C GLY A 66 -7.39 14.04 -12.01
N ILE A 67 -6.25 13.45 -11.67
CA ILE A 67 -5.79 13.18 -10.32
C ILE A 67 -4.77 14.27 -9.96
N ASP A 68 -4.73 14.64 -8.69
CA ASP A 68 -3.70 15.51 -8.12
C ASP A 68 -2.56 14.60 -7.67
N ASN A 69 -1.48 14.57 -8.45
CA ASN A 69 -0.34 13.70 -8.25
C ASN A 69 0.76 14.40 -7.45
N ASN A 70 0.76 15.74 -7.40
CA ASN A 70 1.79 16.53 -6.75
C ASN A 70 1.36 17.15 -5.41
N CYS A 71 0.13 16.88 -4.97
CA CYS A 71 -0.42 17.34 -3.70
C CYS A 71 -0.39 18.88 -3.51
N ASP A 72 -0.72 19.67 -4.56
CA ASP A 72 -0.78 21.16 -4.56
C ASP A 72 -2.17 21.74 -4.20
#